data_AF-A0A5S3Z0M0-F1
#
_entry.id   AF-A0A5S3Z0M0-F1
#
_cell.length_a   1.000
_cell.length_b   1.000
_cell.length_c   1.000
_cell.angle_alpha   90.00
_cell.angle_beta   90.00
_cell.angle_gamma   90.00
#
_symmetry.space_group_name_H-M   'P 1'
#
loop_
_entity.id
_entity.type
_entity.pdbx_description
1 polymer ?
#
loop_
_entity_poly.entity_id
_entity_poly.type
_entity_poly.pdbx_seq_one_letter_code
_entity_poly.pdbx_strand_id
1 'polypeptide(L)'
;MKKVIGLACFFGFSCQALEVTVKDTLGQPLAGAAVWLEGGLWSVEPSSLLKKYNMGQKDRNFIPHVLIIPQEAQVEFPNFDSILHH
;
A
#
# COMPACT_ATOMS: atom_id res chain seq x y z
N MET A 1 2.85 38.23 49.75
CA MET A 1 1.95 37.53 48.79
C MET A 1 2.84 36.76 47.82
N LYS A 2 2.90 35.43 47.95
CA LYS A 2 3.85 34.57 47.20
C LYS A 2 3.31 34.32 45.79
N LYS A 3 4.04 34.74 44.76
CA LYS A 3 3.70 34.46 43.35
C LYS A 3 4.16 33.04 43.02
N VAL A 4 3.21 32.15 42.72
CA VAL A 4 3.51 30.81 42.20
C VAL A 4 3.57 30.91 40.68
N ILE A 5 4.75 30.72 40.11
CA ILE A 5 4.95 30.64 38.66
C ILE A 5 4.84 29.16 38.31
N GLY A 6 3.74 28.76 37.66
CA GLY A 6 3.55 27.42 37.14
C GLY A 6 4.36 27.24 35.85
N LEU A 7 5.30 26.30 35.85
CA LEU A 7 6.04 25.89 34.66
C LEU A 7 5.19 24.89 33.88
N ALA A 8 4.66 25.31 32.73
CA ALA A 8 3.97 24.42 31.79
C ALA A 8 5.00 23.69 30.92
N CYS A 9 5.18 22.39 31.13
CA CYS A 9 5.98 21.54 30.26
C CYS A 9 5.21 21.24 28.96
N PHE A 10 5.65 21.83 27.86
CA PHE A 10 5.25 21.40 26.51
C PHE A 10 5.99 20.10 26.17
N PHE A 11 5.32 18.96 26.31
CA PHE A 11 5.79 17.71 25.70
C PHE A 11 5.51 17.77 24.20
N GLY A 12 6.58 17.88 23.39
CA GLY A 12 6.49 17.70 21.95
C GLY A 12 6.38 16.21 21.63
N PHE A 13 5.26 15.77 21.06
CA PHE A 13 5.14 14.44 20.47
C PHE A 13 5.76 14.46 19.08
N SER A 14 6.86 13.72 18.87
CA SER A 14 7.36 13.45 17.52
C SER A 14 6.71 12.16 17.00
N CYS A 15 5.81 12.27 16.03
CA CYS A 15 5.37 11.13 15.24
C CYS A 15 6.40 10.90 14.12
N GLN A 16 7.05 9.75 14.12
CA GLN A 16 7.99 9.36 13.06
C GLN A 16 7.24 8.40 12.12
N ALA A 17 6.92 8.85 10.91
CA ALA A 17 6.37 7.99 9.87
C ALA A 17 7.52 7.37 9.06
N LEU A 18 7.39 6.10 8.70
CA LEU A 18 8.32 5.44 7.78
C LEU A 18 8.01 5.88 6.35
N GLU A 19 8.99 6.46 5.67
CA GLU A 19 8.91 6.82 4.25
C GLU A 19 9.87 5.94 3.44
N VAL A 20 9.35 5.32 2.37
CA VAL A 20 10.14 4.51 1.45
C VAL A 20 9.99 5.06 0.03
N THR A 21 11.10 5.48 -0.57
CA THR A 21 11.15 5.91 -1.98
C THR A 21 12.12 5.02 -2.75
N VAL A 22 11.63 4.33 -3.78
CA VAL A 22 12.47 3.55 -4.69
C VAL A 22 12.86 4.45 -5.86
N LYS A 23 14.17 4.53 -6.16
CA LYS A 23 14.71 5.37 -7.23
C LYS A 23 15.47 4.53 -8.26
N ASP A 24 15.48 4.99 -9.50
CA ASP A 24 16.32 4.42 -10.56
C ASP A 24 17.79 4.88 -10.45
N THR A 25 18.61 4.48 -11.42
CA THR A 25 20.04 4.84 -11.47
C THR A 25 20.30 6.33 -11.72
N LEU A 26 19.29 7.08 -12.18
CA LEU A 26 19.33 8.52 -12.40
C LEU A 26 18.80 9.30 -11.19
N GLY A 27 18.35 8.60 -10.14
CA GLY A 27 17.78 9.19 -8.93
C GLY A 27 16.30 9.58 -9.03
N GLN A 28 15.61 9.19 -10.10
CA GLN A 28 14.18 9.46 -10.30
C GLN A 28 13.32 8.39 -9.63
N PRO A 29 12.08 8.70 -9.17
CA PRO A 29 11.17 7.69 -8.63
C PRO A 29 10.92 6.57 -9.63
N LEU A 30 11.09 5.32 -9.19
CA LEU A 30 10.88 4.14 -10.03
C LEU A 30 9.38 3.84 -10.17
N ALA A 31 8.85 4.02 -11.38
CA ALA A 31 7.46 3.70 -11.68
C ALA A 31 7.19 2.19 -11.53
N GLY A 32 6.04 1.85 -10.94
CA GLY A 32 5.61 0.46 -10.77
C GLY A 32 6.37 -0.33 -9.70
N ALA A 33 7.23 0.32 -8.89
CA ALA A 33 7.89 -0.33 -7.77
C ALA A 33 6.84 -0.78 -6.72
N ALA A 34 6.86 -2.07 -6.38
CA ALA A 34 6.13 -2.61 -5.24
C ALA A 34 7.11 -2.73 -4.06
N VAL A 35 6.67 -2.28 -2.88
CA VAL A 35 7.43 -2.40 -1.63
C VAL A 35 6.64 -3.31 -0.70
N TRP A 36 7.28 -4.37 -0.22
CA TRP A 36 6.74 -5.25 0.78
C TRP A 36 7.41 -4.95 2.12
N LEU A 37 6.62 -4.59 3.13
CA LEU A 37 7.08 -4.30 4.48
C LEU A 37 6.73 -5.47 5.40
N GLU A 38 7.73 -5.99 6.12
CA GLU A 38 7.55 -7.09 7.06
C GLU A 38 7.87 -6.63 8.49
N GLY A 39 7.18 -7.21 9.47
CA GLY A 39 7.43 -6.99 10.88
C GLY A 39 6.20 -7.30 11.72
N GLY A 40 6.39 -7.65 12.99
CA GLY A 40 5.27 -8.01 13.87
C GLY A 40 4.23 -6.90 14.06
N LEU A 41 4.64 -5.64 13.86
CA LEU A 41 3.74 -4.46 13.88
C LEU A 41 2.95 -4.26 12.58
N TRP A 42 3.30 -4.99 11.51
CA TRP A 42 2.74 -4.84 10.16
C TRP A 42 2.01 -6.11 9.73
N SER A 43 1.23 -6.68 10.64
CA SER A 43 0.40 -7.86 10.36
C SER A 43 -0.71 -7.51 9.36
N VAL A 44 -1.01 -8.45 8.47
CA VAL A 44 -2.13 -8.31 7.54
C VAL A 44 -3.45 -8.34 8.32
N GLU A 45 -4.27 -7.31 8.14
CA GLU A 45 -5.60 -7.23 8.74
C GLU A 45 -6.50 -8.37 8.23
N PRO A 46 -7.14 -9.18 9.10
CA PRO A 46 -7.98 -10.30 8.65
C PRO A 46 -9.11 -9.90 7.71
N SER A 47 -9.64 -8.68 7.87
CA SER A 47 -10.67 -8.11 6.99
C SER A 47 -10.20 -7.90 5.55
N SER A 48 -8.88 -7.87 5.29
CA SER A 48 -8.34 -7.77 3.94
C SER A 48 -8.59 -9.03 3.12
N LEU A 49 -8.62 -10.21 3.74
CA LEU A 49 -8.93 -11.49 3.07
C LEU A 49 -10.38 -11.56 2.56
N LEU A 50 -11.28 -10.78 3.15
CA LEU A 50 -12.70 -10.72 2.76
C LEU A 50 -12.95 -9.77 1.58
N LYS A 51 -11.93 -9.05 1.13
CA LYS A 51 -12.05 -8.14 -0.02
C LYS A 51 -12.07 -8.93 -1.32
N LYS A 52 -12.80 -8.40 -2.31
CA LYS A 52 -12.73 -8.90 -3.69
C LYS A 52 -11.54 -8.25 -4.38
N TYR A 53 -10.67 -9.08 -4.94
CA TYR A 53 -9.51 -8.65 -5.70
C TYR A 53 -9.68 -9.05 -7.16
N ASN A 54 -9.63 -8.08 -8.06
CA ASN A 54 -9.83 -8.32 -9.49
C ASN A 54 -8.63 -7.81 -10.27
N MET A 55 -8.07 -8.65 -11.12
CA MET A 55 -7.11 -8.27 -12.17
C MET A 55 -7.76 -8.54 -13.52
N GLY A 56 -8.47 -7.54 -14.05
CA GLY A 56 -9.19 -7.68 -15.30
C GLY A 56 -8.27 -7.58 -16.51
N GLN A 57 -8.61 -8.21 -17.62
CA GLN A 57 -7.97 -7.98 -18.91
C GLN A 57 -8.87 -7.10 -19.77
N LYS A 58 -8.33 -6.00 -20.29
CA LYS A 58 -9.01 -5.11 -21.25
C LYS A 58 -7.97 -4.50 -22.19
N ASP A 59 -8.34 -4.38 -23.45
CA ASP A 59 -7.47 -3.89 -24.53
C ASP A 59 -6.16 -4.68 -24.57
N ARG A 60 -6.24 -6.00 -24.31
CA ARG A 60 -5.10 -6.94 -24.20
C ARG A 60 -4.10 -6.61 -23.08
N ASN A 61 -4.51 -5.81 -22.11
CA ASN A 61 -3.70 -5.45 -20.95
C ASN A 61 -4.38 -5.89 -19.65
N PHE A 62 -3.59 -6.34 -18.67
CA PHE A 62 -4.09 -6.51 -17.30
C PHE A 62 -4.21 -5.16 -16.60
N ILE A 63 -5.37 -4.95 -15.96
CA ILE A 63 -5.74 -3.74 -15.25
C ILE A 63 -6.25 -4.14 -13.85
N PRO A 64 -5.53 -3.78 -12.77
CA PRO A 64 -4.24 -3.10 -12.79
C PRO A 64 -3.10 -3.99 -13.33
N HIS A 65 -2.00 -3.37 -13.78
CA HIS A 65 -0.82 -4.09 -14.27
C HIS A 65 -0.10 -4.87 -13.16
N VAL A 66 -0.18 -4.38 -11.92
CA VAL A 66 0.31 -5.04 -10.70
C VAL A 66 -0.80 -4.96 -9.66
N LEU A 67 -1.14 -6.09 -9.03
CA LEU A 67 -2.13 -6.16 -7.96
C LEU A 67 -1.47 -6.73 -6.70
N ILE A 68 -1.40 -5.92 -5.64
CA ILE A 68 -0.84 -6.32 -4.34
C ILE A 68 -2.00 -6.82 -3.48
N ILE A 69 -1.87 -8.06 -3.00
CA ILE A 69 -2.89 -8.74 -2.20
C ILE A 69 -2.28 -9.44 -0.99
N PRO A 70 -3.08 -9.69 0.06
CA PRO A 70 -2.74 -10.65 1.11
C PRO A 70 -2.43 -12.04 0.55
N GLN A 71 -1.60 -12.79 1.28
CA GLN A 71 -1.52 -14.23 1.10
C GLN A 71 -2.92 -14.86 1.28
N GLU A 72 -3.24 -15.91 0.53
CA GLU A 72 -4.52 -16.63 0.56
C GLU A 72 -5.75 -15.84 0.08
N ALA A 73 -5.59 -14.58 -0.35
CA ALA A 73 -6.70 -13.83 -0.94
C ALA A 73 -7.16 -14.46 -2.27
N GLN A 74 -8.47 -14.51 -2.47
CA GLN A 74 -9.05 -14.93 -3.74
C GLN A 74 -8.97 -13.79 -4.76
N VAL A 75 -8.54 -14.11 -5.98
CA VAL A 75 -8.44 -13.16 -7.09
C VAL A 75 -9.29 -13.62 -8.27
N GLU A 76 -10.09 -12.71 -8.81
CA GLU A 76 -10.80 -12.90 -10.08
C GLU A 76 -9.99 -12.31 -11.24
N PHE A 77 -9.91 -13.06 -12.35
CA PHE A 77 -9.25 -12.63 -13.59
C PHE A 77 -10.26 -12.54 -14.75
N PRO A 78 -11.20 -11.57 -14.71
CA PRO A 78 -12.19 -11.43 -15.78
C PRO A 78 -11.51 -10.97 -17.08
N ASN A 79 -11.87 -11.61 -18.19
CA ASN A 79 -11.51 -11.14 -19.52
C ASN A 79 -12.66 -10.28 -20.07
N PHE A 80 -12.38 -8.99 -20.33
CA PHE A 80 -13.33 -8.05 -20.93
C PHE A 80 -13.11 -7.87 -22.43
N ASP A 81 -12.08 -8.49 -22.99
CA ASP A 81 -11.82 -8.48 -24.43
C ASP A 81 -12.72 -9.49 -25.15
N SER A 82 -13.10 -9.15 -26.38
CA SER A 82 -13.76 -10.09 -27.28
C SER A 82 -12.83 -11.27 -27.60
N ILE A 83 -13.27 -12.48 -27.26
CA ILE A 83 -12.62 -13.72 -27.69
C ILE A 83 -13.21 -14.15 -29.04
N LEU A 84 -12.43 -14.01 -30.10
CA LEU A 84 -12.79 -14.53 -31.42
C LEU A 84 -12.46 -16.03 -31.44
N HIS A 85 -13.47 -16.87 -31.57
CA HIS A 85 -13.35 -18.34 -31.57
C HIS A 85 -13.31 -18.97 -32.97
N HIS A 86 -13.09 -18.17 -34.02
CA HIS A 86 -13.28 -18.58 -35.42
C HIS A 86 -12.01 -19.19 -36.02
#